data_AF-A0A4Y4F3W5-F1
#
_entry.id   AF-A0A4Y4F3W5-F1
#
_cell.length_a   1.000
_cell.length_b   1.000
_cell.length_c   1.000
_cell.angle_alpha   90.00
_cell.angle_beta   90.00
_cell.angle_gamma   90.00
#
_symmetry.space_group_name_H-M   'P 1'
#
loop_
_entity.id
_entity.type
_entity.pdbx_description
1 polymer ?
#
loop_
_entity_poly.entity_id
_entity_poly.type
_entity_poly.pdbx_seq_one_letter_code
_entity_poly.pdbx_strand_id
1 'polypeptide(L)'
;MLISDSMPLLWLIYAVLSLVVLGTGYMGLAFLPRLPRLVITWMVAGIMWVPSSFSTPINDQGDIYTGVAPAVVVAGLAFLEGDTAGMGSSLLLVAVAAVIGGLLGVLLWRRKGGKAQRGAAAKGRQDDQQDGQARREPVVG
;
A
#
# COMPACT_ATOMS: atom_id res chain seq x y z
N MET A 1 23.33 6.09 -23.72
CA MET A 1 23.16 7.33 -22.93
C MET A 1 21.78 7.43 -22.25
N LEU A 2 21.13 6.30 -21.92
CA LEU A 2 19.80 6.25 -21.25
C LEU A 2 19.87 5.77 -19.78
N ILE A 3 21.09 5.53 -19.26
CA ILE A 3 21.35 5.08 -17.87
C ILE A 3 21.90 6.22 -16.98
N SER A 4 22.16 7.40 -17.56
CA SER A 4 22.89 8.50 -16.92
C SER A 4 22.06 9.36 -15.96
N ASP A 5 20.79 9.02 -15.75
CA ASP A 5 19.94 9.61 -14.71
C ASP A 5 19.65 8.55 -13.64
N SER A 6 20.67 8.26 -12.83
CA SER A 6 20.62 7.25 -11.78
C SER A 6 19.53 7.53 -10.74
N MET A 7 19.19 8.80 -10.51
CA MET A 7 18.17 9.20 -9.54
C MET A 7 16.74 8.85 -10.01
N PRO A 8 16.26 9.26 -11.20
CA PRO A 8 14.97 8.80 -11.73
C PRO A 8 14.84 7.28 -11.85
N LEU A 9 15.92 6.59 -12.26
CA LEU A 9 15.91 5.13 -12.37
C LEU A 9 15.71 4.45 -11.00
N LEU A 10 16.38 4.96 -9.95
CA LEU A 10 16.19 4.48 -8.58
C LEU A 10 14.74 4.66 -8.12
N TRP A 11 14.12 5.82 -8.39
CA TRP A 11 12.71 6.06 -8.09
C TRP A 11 11.78 5.12 -8.84
N LEU A 12 12.07 4.80 -10.10
CA LEU A 12 11.28 3.86 -10.90
C LEU A 12 11.39 2.43 -10.35
N ILE A 13 12.61 1.97 -10.04
CA ILE A 13 12.84 0.67 -9.40
C ILE A 13 12.14 0.61 -8.05
N TYR A 14 12.24 1.68 -7.25
CA TYR A 14 11.54 1.79 -5.98
C TYR A 14 10.02 1.70 -6.15
N ALA A 15 9.45 2.40 -7.13
CA ALA A 15 8.02 2.35 -7.42
C ALA A 15 7.58 0.91 -7.80
N VAL A 16 8.34 0.24 -8.67
CA VAL A 16 8.06 -1.15 -9.06
C VAL A 16 8.15 -2.09 -7.85
N LEU A 17 9.21 -1.99 -7.05
CA LEU A 17 9.37 -2.78 -5.84
C LEU A 17 8.24 -2.52 -4.83
N SER A 18 7.86 -1.25 -4.64
CA SER A 18 6.76 -0.90 -3.74
C SER A 18 5.44 -1.53 -4.17
N LEU A 19 5.16 -1.60 -5.47
CA LEU A 19 3.99 -2.29 -6.01
C LEU A 19 4.05 -3.80 -5.78
N VAL A 20 5.24 -4.41 -5.91
CA VAL A 20 5.44 -5.83 -5.58
C VAL A 20 5.17 -6.08 -4.10
N VAL A 21 5.71 -5.26 -3.20
CA VAL A 21 5.48 -5.35 -1.75
C VAL A 21 4.00 -5.17 -1.41
N LEU A 22 3.33 -4.20 -2.04
CA LEU A 22 1.90 -3.95 -1.83
C LEU A 22 1.04 -5.10 -2.35
N GLY A 23 1.33 -5.62 -3.53
CA GLY A 23 0.60 -6.73 -4.14
C GLY A 23 0.77 -8.03 -3.36
N THR A 24 2.02 -8.38 -3.03
CA THR A 24 2.33 -9.56 -2.21
C THR A 24 1.79 -9.42 -0.80
N GLY A 25 1.92 -8.26 -0.16
CA GLY A 25 1.34 -7.98 1.15
C GLY A 25 -0.19 -8.09 1.16
N TYR A 26 -0.86 -7.58 0.11
CA TYR A 26 -2.31 -7.73 -0.04
C TYR A 26 -2.73 -9.20 -0.20
N MET A 27 -1.98 -10.00 -0.97
CA MET A 27 -2.23 -11.44 -1.11
C MET A 27 -1.90 -12.21 0.18
N GLY A 28 -0.83 -11.85 0.89
CA GLY A 28 -0.47 -12.43 2.18
C GLY A 28 -1.51 -12.15 3.27
N LEU A 29 -2.16 -10.98 3.22
CA LEU A 29 -3.27 -10.61 4.08
C LEU A 29 -4.62 -11.21 3.63
N ALA A 30 -4.63 -12.18 2.71
CA ALA A 30 -5.87 -12.79 2.22
C ALA A 30 -6.70 -13.46 3.33
N PHE A 31 -6.07 -13.90 4.42
CA PHE A 31 -6.73 -14.47 5.60
C PHE A 31 -7.52 -13.45 6.42
N LEU A 32 -7.23 -12.15 6.28
CA LEU A 32 -7.93 -11.08 7.00
C LEU A 32 -9.26 -10.70 6.34
N PRO A 33 -10.27 -10.25 7.11
CA PRO A 33 -11.48 -9.68 6.52
C PRO A 33 -11.15 -8.46 5.66
N ARG A 34 -12.05 -8.16 4.71
CA ARG A 34 -11.79 -7.17 3.63
C ARG A 34 -11.44 -5.77 4.15
N LEU A 35 -11.94 -5.39 5.32
CA LEU A 35 -11.71 -4.07 5.93
C LEU A 35 -10.27 -3.92 6.44
N PRO A 36 -9.79 -4.70 7.43
CA PRO A 36 -8.41 -4.53 7.92
C PRO A 36 -7.38 -4.80 6.83
N ARG A 37 -7.68 -5.70 5.88
CA ARG A 37 -6.81 -5.91 4.70
C ARG A 37 -6.60 -4.62 3.91
N LEU A 38 -7.67 -3.89 3.59
CA LEU A 38 -7.57 -2.62 2.86
C LEU A 38 -6.85 -1.55 3.68
N VAL A 39 -7.19 -1.42 4.97
CA VAL A 39 -6.57 -0.41 5.84
C VAL A 39 -5.06 -0.63 5.92
N ILE A 40 -4.60 -1.86 6.17
CA ILE A 40 -3.18 -2.18 6.29
C ILE A 40 -2.45 -1.94 4.97
N THR A 41 -2.98 -2.42 3.84
CA THR A 41 -2.32 -2.23 2.53
C THR A 41 -2.19 -0.74 2.19
N TRP A 42 -3.24 0.05 2.42
CA TRP A 42 -3.17 1.48 2.12
C TRP A 42 -2.32 2.26 3.13
N MET A 43 -2.27 1.84 4.39
CA MET A 43 -1.34 2.38 5.38
C MET A 43 0.13 2.16 4.96
N VAL A 44 0.47 0.95 4.53
CA VAL A 44 1.81 0.62 4.00
C VAL A 44 2.10 1.43 2.72
N ALA A 45 1.12 1.61 1.84
CA ALA A 45 1.28 2.45 0.65
C ALA A 45 1.63 3.90 1.03
N GLY A 46 0.94 4.45 2.03
CA GLY A 46 1.25 5.77 2.57
C GLY A 46 2.69 5.87 3.07
N ILE A 47 3.12 4.91 3.90
CA ILE A 47 4.49 4.86 4.43
C ILE A 47 5.55 4.81 3.32
N MET A 48 5.30 4.04 2.25
CA MET A 48 6.26 3.87 1.16
C MET A 48 6.31 5.07 0.21
N TRP A 49 5.19 5.74 -0.06
CA TRP A 49 5.14 6.75 -1.13
C TRP A 49 5.31 8.19 -0.70
N VAL A 50 5.51 8.46 0.59
CA VAL A 50 5.76 9.82 1.04
C VAL A 50 7.25 10.19 0.90
N PRO A 51 7.57 11.22 0.10
CA PRO A 51 8.95 11.70 -0.05
C PRO A 51 9.36 12.55 1.15
N SER A 52 10.65 12.51 1.50
CA SER A 52 11.30 13.38 2.46
C SER A 52 12.64 13.85 1.91
N SER A 53 12.98 15.12 2.14
CA SER A 53 14.32 15.63 1.86
C SER A 53 15.27 15.21 2.98
N PHE A 54 16.50 14.86 2.63
CA PHE A 54 17.59 14.68 3.58
C PHE A 54 18.74 15.61 3.23
N SER A 55 19.46 16.07 4.24
CA SER A 55 20.66 16.89 4.11
C SER A 55 21.77 16.22 4.91
N THR A 56 22.78 15.70 4.22
CA THR A 56 23.93 15.05 4.86
C THR A 56 25.16 15.91 4.62
N PRO A 57 25.87 16.35 5.68
CA PRO A 57 27.14 17.05 5.53
C PRO A 57 28.19 16.07 4.97
N ILE A 58 28.77 16.40 3.81
CA ILE A 58 29.74 15.53 3.12
C ILE A 58 31.13 15.64 3.76
N ASN A 59 31.51 16.85 4.20
CA ASN A 59 32.82 17.17 4.76
C ASN A 59 32.69 18.15 5.94
N ASP A 60 33.68 18.16 6.85
CA ASP A 60 33.85 19.16 7.92
C ASP A 60 34.02 20.60 7.42
N GLN A 61 34.12 20.80 6.10
CA GLN A 61 34.25 22.08 5.42
C GLN A 61 32.90 22.73 5.07
N GLY A 62 31.77 22.09 5.39
CA GLY A 62 30.42 22.69 5.26
C GLY A 62 29.69 22.43 3.95
N ASP A 63 30.17 21.52 3.10
CA ASP A 63 29.44 21.09 1.91
C ASP A 63 28.28 20.16 2.29
N ILE A 64 27.05 20.60 1.99
CA ILE A 64 25.82 19.88 2.31
C ILE A 64 25.32 19.18 1.04
N TYR A 65 25.24 17.85 1.07
CA TYR A 65 24.51 17.09 0.06
C TYR A 65 23.03 17.06 0.41
N THR A 66 22.18 17.54 -0.50
CA THR A 66 20.73 17.44 -0.36
C THR A 66 20.15 16.47 -1.38
N GLY A 67 19.34 15.53 -0.92
CA GLY A 67 18.62 14.59 -1.77
C GLY A 67 17.18 14.40 -1.34
N VAL A 68 16.40 13.69 -2.16
CA VAL A 68 15.03 13.28 -1.85
C VAL A 68 14.97 11.76 -1.80
N ALA A 69 14.47 11.22 -0.70
CA ALA A 69 14.30 9.79 -0.49
C ALA A 69 12.92 9.53 0.14
N PRO A 70 12.41 8.29 0.11
CA PRO A 70 11.21 7.94 0.86
C PRO A 70 11.40 8.21 2.36
N ALA A 71 10.42 8.80 3.02
CA ALA A 71 10.49 9.21 4.43
C ALA A 71 10.86 8.06 5.38
N VAL A 72 10.40 6.84 5.07
CA VAL A 72 10.75 5.62 5.81
C VAL A 72 12.26 5.32 5.76
N VAL A 73 12.91 5.58 4.62
CA VAL A 73 14.35 5.39 4.44
C VAL A 73 15.12 6.47 5.20
N VAL A 74 14.67 7.73 5.10
CA VAL A 74 15.28 8.85 5.85
C VAL A 74 15.17 8.65 7.35
N ALA A 75 14.01 8.21 7.85
CA ALA A 75 13.82 7.88 9.26
C ALA A 75 14.74 6.73 9.72
N GLY A 76 14.90 5.70 8.88
CA GLY A 76 15.81 4.58 9.17
C GLY A 76 17.29 5.00 9.20
N LEU A 77 17.69 5.91 8.31
CA LEU A 77 19.04 6.47 8.30
C LEU A 77 19.29 7.34 9.54
N ALA A 78 18.37 8.24 9.87
CA ALA A 78 18.47 9.09 11.07
C ALA A 78 18.50 8.25 12.36
N PHE A 79 17.76 7.14 12.41
CA PHE A 79 17.84 6.18 13.51
C PHE A 79 19.22 5.53 13.63
N LEU A 80 19.85 5.17 12.51
CA LEU A 80 21.20 4.57 12.50
C LEU A 80 22.29 5.59 12.86
N GLU A 81 22.12 6.85 12.43
CA GLU A 81 23.03 7.97 12.73
C GLU A 81 22.88 8.51 14.17
N GLY A 82 21.83 8.14 14.89
CA GLY A 82 21.54 8.66 16.23
C GLY A 82 21.08 10.12 16.23
N ASP A 83 20.73 10.69 15.07
CA ASP A 83 20.20 12.04 14.95
C ASP A 83 18.74 12.09 15.40
N THR A 84 18.55 12.37 16.69
CA THR A 84 17.22 12.47 17.31
C THR A 84 16.36 13.59 16.71
N ALA A 85 16.95 14.65 16.16
CA ALA A 85 16.21 15.78 15.59
C ALA A 85 15.69 15.46 14.17
N GLY A 86 16.55 14.91 13.30
CA GLY A 86 16.14 14.40 11.98
C GLY A 86 15.21 13.19 12.07
N MET A 87 15.38 12.35 13.09
CA MET A 87 14.53 11.18 13.31
C MET A 87 13.10 11.55 13.70
N GLY A 88 12.91 12.52 14.61
CA GLY A 88 11.58 12.92 15.08
C GLY A 88 10.68 13.48 13.97
N SER A 89 11.23 14.34 13.12
CA SER A 89 10.51 14.93 11.99
C SER A 89 10.15 13.88 10.93
N SER A 90 11.10 13.01 10.58
CA SER A 90 10.90 11.94 9.60
C SER A 90 9.90 10.89 10.08
N LEU A 91 9.97 10.47 11.35
CA LEU A 91 9.01 9.53 11.95
C LEU A 91 7.60 10.10 12.01
N LEU A 92 7.46 11.38 12.36
CA LEU A 92 6.16 12.04 12.37
C LEU A 92 5.56 12.07 10.97
N LEU A 93 6.37 12.35 9.97
CA LEU A 93 5.97 12.37 8.57
C LEU A 93 5.55 10.97 8.07
N VAL A 94 6.27 9.92 8.47
CA VAL A 94 5.88 8.51 8.25
C VAL A 94 4.56 8.16 8.95
N ALA A 95 4.37 8.61 10.19
CA ALA A 95 3.15 8.37 10.94
C ALA A 95 1.94 9.06 10.30
N VAL A 96 2.09 10.31 9.85
CA VAL A 96 1.06 11.05 9.11
C VAL A 96 0.74 10.34 7.80
N ALA A 97 1.76 9.92 7.06
CA ALA A 97 1.61 9.16 5.82
C ALA A 97 0.82 7.86 6.03
N ALA A 98 1.14 7.12 7.09
CA ALA A 98 0.44 5.92 7.50
C ALA A 98 -1.04 6.20 7.80
N VAL A 99 -1.34 7.25 8.57
CA VAL A 99 -2.72 7.64 8.91
C VAL A 99 -3.50 8.02 7.66
N ILE A 100 -2.93 8.84 6.77
CA ILE A 100 -3.56 9.22 5.50
C ILE A 100 -3.83 7.99 4.65
N GLY A 101 -2.86 7.08 4.53
CA GLY A 101 -3.01 5.80 3.85
C GLY A 101 -4.15 4.98 4.44
N GLY A 102 -4.18 4.79 5.76
CA GLY A 102 -5.25 4.06 6.44
C GLY A 102 -6.64 4.66 6.17
N LEU A 103 -6.77 5.99 6.23
CA LEU A 103 -8.01 6.71 5.93
C LEU A 103 -8.47 6.49 4.48
N LEU A 104 -7.55 6.50 3.51
CA LEU A 104 -7.85 6.15 2.11
C LEU A 104 -8.34 4.71 1.99
N GLY A 105 -7.73 3.77 2.73
CA GLY A 105 -8.19 2.38 2.80
C GLY A 105 -9.63 2.25 3.31
N VAL A 106 -9.97 2.99 4.37
CA VAL A 106 -11.35 3.06 4.91
C VAL A 106 -12.32 3.69 3.89
N LEU A 107 -11.93 4.79 3.26
CA LEU A 107 -12.75 5.48 2.26
C LEU A 107 -13.08 4.57 1.06
N LEU A 108 -12.09 3.84 0.57
CA LEU A 108 -12.24 2.88 -0.51
C LEU A 108 -13.10 1.67 -0.10
N TRP A 109 -12.97 1.21 1.14
CA TRP A 109 -13.86 0.18 1.68
C TRP A 109 -15.31 0.65 1.71
N ARG A 110 -15.59 1.87 2.21
CA ARG A 110 -16.95 2.46 2.23
C ARG A 110 -17.54 2.57 0.81
N ARG A 111 -16.74 3.02 -0.16
CA ARG A 111 -17.17 3.12 -1.57
C ARG A 111 -17.44 1.76 -2.20
N LYS A 112 -16.70 0.72 -1.81
CA LYS A 112 -16.87 -0.65 -2.33
C LYS A 112 -17.98 -1.41 -1.60
N GLY A 113 -18.28 -1.09 -0.33
CA GLY A 113 -19.39 -1.65 0.45
C GLY A 113 -20.75 -1.44 -0.21
N GLY A 114 -20.99 -0.25 -0.79
CA GLY A 114 -22.21 0.02 -1.56
C GLY A 114 -22.36 -0.77 -2.87
N LYS A 115 -21.26 -1.33 -3.42
CA LYS A 115 -21.28 -2.19 -4.61
C LYS A 115 -21.20 -3.68 -4.27
N ALA A 116 -20.55 -4.05 -3.17
CA ALA A 116 -20.36 -5.44 -2.75
C ALA A 116 -21.67 -6.09 -2.25
N GLN A 117 -22.63 -5.30 -1.75
CA GLN A 117 -23.94 -5.80 -1.32
C GLN A 117 -24.82 -6.25 -2.49
N ARG A 118 -24.65 -5.66 -3.69
CA ARG A 118 -25.28 -6.15 -4.93
C ARG A 118 -24.66 -7.44 -5.46
N GLY A 119 -23.36 -7.65 -5.28
CA GLY A 119 -22.66 -8.86 -5.74
C GLY A 119 -22.88 -10.09 -4.85
N ALA A 120 -22.96 -9.91 -3.53
CA ALA A 120 -23.21 -11.01 -2.60
C ALA A 120 -24.68 -11.48 -2.62
N ALA A 121 -25.64 -10.58 -2.79
CA ALA A 121 -27.06 -10.93 -2.95
C ALA A 121 -27.39 -11.54 -4.33
N ALA A 122 -26.64 -11.20 -5.38
CA ALA A 122 -26.79 -11.81 -6.70
C ALA A 122 -26.18 -13.22 -6.77
N LYS A 123 -25.06 -13.46 -6.06
CA LYS A 123 -24.38 -14.77 -6.07
C LYS A 123 -25.10 -15.81 -5.22
N GLY A 124 -25.71 -15.43 -4.09
CA GLY A 124 -26.53 -16.35 -3.28
C GLY A 124 -27.86 -16.76 -3.91
N ARG A 125 -28.35 -16.05 -4.94
CA ARG A 125 -29.62 -16.36 -5.62
C ARG A 125 -29.44 -17.17 -6.91
N GLN A 126 -28.21 -17.24 -7.44
CA GLN A 126 -27.89 -18.03 -8.63
C GLN A 126 -27.57 -19.50 -8.29
N ASP A 127 -26.92 -19.76 -7.16
CA ASP A 127 -26.67 -21.15 -6.70
C ASP A 127 -27.98 -21.86 -6.31
N ASP A 128 -28.92 -21.18 -5.64
CA ASP A 128 -30.23 -21.76 -5.27
C ASP A 128 -31.17 -22.00 -6.48
N GLN A 129 -30.94 -21.36 -7.64
CA GLN A 129 -31.75 -21.59 -8.83
C GLN A 129 -31.19 -22.68 -9.76
N GLN A 130 -29.92 -23.05 -9.62
CA GLN A 130 -29.31 -24.11 -10.45
C GLN A 130 -29.50 -25.52 -9.86
N ASP A 131 -29.65 -25.66 -8.54
CA ASP A 131 -29.89 -26.96 -7.90
C ASP A 131 -31.36 -27.45 -7.94
N GLY A 132 -32.31 -26.58 -8.31
CA GLY A 132 -33.73 -26.93 -8.45
C GLY A 132 -34.12 -27.58 -9.78
N GLN A 133 -33.17 -27.72 -10.72
CA GLN A 133 -33.44 -28.18 -12.09
C GLN A 133 -32.89 -29.58 -12.37
N ALA A 134 -32.73 -30.40 -11.32
CA ALA A 134 -32.43 -31.81 -11.45
C ALA A 134 -33.66 -32.60 -11.92
N ARG A 135 -33.69 -32.88 -13.22
CA ARG A 135 -34.16 -34.13 -13.85
C ARG A 135 -35.57 -34.60 -13.47
N ARG A 136 -36.58 -34.10 -14.20
CA ARG A 136 -37.87 -34.82 -14.35
C ARG A 136 -37.73 -35.83 -15.48
N GLU A 137 -37.71 -37.11 -15.13
CA GLU A 137 -37.82 -38.18 -16.13
C GLU A 137 -39.28 -38.25 -16.63
N PRO A 138 -39.51 -38.46 -17.94
CA PRO A 138 -40.86 -38.62 -18.47
C PRO A 138 -41.40 -40.00 -18.08
N VAL A 139 -42.53 -40.00 -17.37
CA VAL A 139 -43.31 -41.22 -17.12
C VAL A 139 -44.03 -41.56 -18.43
N VAL A 140 -43.65 -42.67 -19.05
CA VAL A 140 -44.39 -43.27 -20.16
C VAL A 140 -45.61 -43.95 -19.57
N GLY A 141 -46.80 -43.50 -19.98
CA GLY A 141 -48.11 -44.09 -19.70
C GLY A 141 -49.00 -43.95 -20.92
#